data_AF-A0A7Y3NGU1-F1
#
_entry.id   AF-A0A7Y3NGU1-F1
#
_cell.length_a   1.000
_cell.length_b   1.000
_cell.length_c   1.000
_cell.angle_alpha   90.00
_cell.angle_beta   90.00
_cell.angle_gamma   90.00
#
_symmetry.space_group_name_H-M   'P 1'
#
loop_
_entity.id
_entity.type
_entity.pdbx_description
1 polymer ?
#
loop_
_entity_poly.entity_id
_entity_poly.type
_entity_poly.pdbx_seq_one_letter_code
_entity_poly.pdbx_strand_id
1 'polypeptide(L)' 'MNPFTPENVLYEEILPGGWNWSHVLKRGTCLRLVDPEGGACASVLLYNPKETSERFNMPDTLKA' A
#
# COMPACT_ATOMS: atom_id res chain seq x y z
N MET A 1 16.56 1.67 -6.90
CA MET A 1 15.47 1.37 -5.95
C MET A 1 16.14 1.17 -4.60
N ASN A 2 15.79 1.93 -3.55
CA ASN A 2 16.42 1.72 -2.25
C ASN A 2 16.04 0.33 -1.73
N PRO A 3 17.01 -0.53 -1.39
CA PRO A 3 16.71 -1.84 -0.82
C PRO A 3 16.03 -1.65 0.54
N PHE A 4 15.04 -2.49 0.81
CA PHE A 4 14.45 -2.56 2.14
C PHE A 4 15.52 -3.04 3.12
N THR A 5 15.71 -2.27 4.18
CA THR A 5 16.45 -2.68 5.37
C THR A 5 15.57 -2.40 6.58
N PRO A 6 15.63 -3.24 7.64
CA PRO A 6 14.85 -3.00 8.86
C PRO A 6 15.06 -1.60 9.45
N GLU A 7 16.29 -1.07 9.29
CA GLU A 7 16.71 0.27 9.72
C GLU A 7 15.93 1.41 9.05
N ASN A 8 15.36 1.18 7.86
CA ASN A 8 14.62 2.17 7.07
C ASN A 8 13.09 2.03 7.22
N VAL A 9 12.61 1.16 8.11
CA VAL A 9 11.18 0.98 8.37
C VAL A 9 10.67 2.15 9.22
N LEU A 10 9.79 2.95 8.63
CA LEU A 10 9.18 4.11 9.31
C LEU A 10 7.94 3.70 10.13
N TYR A 11 7.29 2.61 9.74
CA TYR A 11 6.05 2.11 10.34
C TYR A 11 5.82 0.65 9.94
N GLU A 12 5.33 -0.16 10.88
CA GLU A 12 4.98 -1.57 10.67
C GLU A 12 3.71 -1.92 11.47
N GLU A 13 2.82 -2.73 10.86
CA GLU A 13 1.60 -3.22 11.51
C GLU A 13 1.20 -4.59 10.90
N ILE A 14 0.63 -5.47 11.73
CA ILE A 14 0.01 -6.72 11.30
C ILE A 14 -1.51 -6.51 11.28
N LEU A 15 -2.11 -6.66 10.09
CA LEU A 15 -3.54 -6.48 9.90
C LEU A 15 -4.29 -7.82 10.07
N PRO A 16 -5.28 -7.90 10.97
CA PRO A 16 -6.13 -9.09 11.07
C PRO A 16 -6.99 -9.29 9.81
N GLY A 17 -7.37 -10.55 9.55
CA GLY A 17 -8.30 -10.87 8.47
C GLY A 17 -9.66 -10.17 8.63
N GLY A 18 -10.22 -9.69 7.53
CA GLY A 18 -11.52 -8.97 7.52
C GLY A 18 -11.46 -7.53 8.01
N TRP A 19 -10.27 -7.00 8.31
CA TRP A 19 -10.08 -5.64 8.80
C TRP A 19 -9.88 -4.62 7.66
N ASN A 20 -10.15 -3.35 7.94
CA ASN A 20 -9.86 -2.22 7.06
C ASN A 20 -8.82 -1.27 7.66
N TRP A 21 -7.87 -0.83 6.85
CA TRP A 21 -6.79 0.03 7.29
C TRP A 21 -6.57 1.17 6.28
N SER A 22 -6.13 2.33 6.76
CA SER A 22 -5.89 3.51 5.93
C SER A 22 -4.65 4.24 6.40
N HIS A 23 -3.83 4.67 5.45
CA HIS A 23 -2.56 5.32 5.72
C HIS A 23 -2.22 6.33 4.64
N VAL A 24 -1.58 7.44 5.05
CA VAL A 24 -1.09 8.45 4.12
C VAL A 24 0.36 8.15 3.76
N LEU A 25 0.58 7.57 2.58
CA LEU A 25 1.93 7.34 2.06
C LEU A 25 2.52 8.67 1.54
N LYS A 26 3.53 9.20 2.24
CA LYS A 26 4.19 10.46 1.84
C LYS A 26 5.05 10.24 0.59
N ARG A 27 5.20 11.29 -0.22
CA ARG A 27 6.09 11.25 -1.39
C ARG A 27 7.52 10.85 -0.96
N GLY A 28 8.11 9.91 -1.69
CA GLY A 28 9.47 9.41 -1.43
C GLY A 28 9.54 8.23 -0.46
N THR A 29 8.42 7.76 0.10
CA THR A 29 8.36 6.53 0.88
C THR A 29 7.85 5.35 0.05
N CYS A 30 7.98 4.14 0.59
CA CYS A 30 7.56 2.90 -0.04
C CYS A 30 6.62 2.13 0.91
N LEU A 31 5.58 1.53 0.35
CA LEU A 31 4.71 0.58 1.05
C LEU A 31 5.10 -0.85 0.64
N ARG A 32 5.27 -1.72 1.63
CA ARG A 32 5.43 -3.16 1.42
C ARG A 32 4.27 -3.89 2.08
N LEU A 33 3.58 -4.72 1.30
CA LEU A 33 2.58 -5.66 1.80
C LEU A 33 3.22 -7.05 1.82
N VAL A 34 3.10 -7.76 2.94
CA VAL A 34 3.63 -9.11 3.12
C VAL A 34 2.48 -9.99 3.59
N ASP A 35 2.35 -11.16 2.97
CA ASP A 35 1.50 -12.24 3.45
C ASP A 35 2.43 -13.29 4.11
N PRO A 36 2.63 -13.23 5.44
CA PRO A 36 3.63 -14.06 6.12
C PRO A 36 3.22 -15.53 6.20
N GLU A 37 1.91 -15.83 6.23
CA GLU A 37 1.38 -17.18 6.38
C GLU A 37 0.93 -17.79 5.05
N GLY A 38 0.63 -16.96 4.05
CA GLY A 38 0.17 -17.40 2.75
C GLY A 38 -1.35 -17.49 2.65
N GLY A 39 -1.88 -17.31 1.43
CA GLY A 39 -3.30 -17.44 1.11
C GLY A 39 -4.13 -16.19 1.40
N ALA A 40 -3.51 -15.09 1.84
CA ALA A 40 -4.18 -13.82 2.00
C ALA A 40 -4.35 -13.09 0.67
N CYS A 41 -5.36 -12.22 0.60
CA CYS A 41 -5.55 -11.28 -0.50
C CYS A 41 -5.88 -9.92 0.07
N ALA A 42 -5.25 -8.88 -0.47
CA ALA A 42 -5.53 -7.49 -0.11
C ALA A 42 -6.28 -6.80 -1.24
N SER A 43 -7.45 -6.23 -0.93
CA SER A 43 -8.09 -5.24 -1.79
C SER A 43 -7.55 -3.86 -1.44
N VAL A 44 -7.05 -3.12 -2.43
CA VAL A 44 -6.37 -1.84 -2.21
C VAL A 44 -7.06 -0.72 -2.97
N LEU A 45 -7.27 0.41 -2.29
CA LEU A 45 -7.67 1.68 -2.89
C LEU A 45 -6.54 2.69 -2.67
N LEU A 46 -6.12 3.38 -3.73
CA LEU A 46 -5.11 4.42 -3.68
C LEU A 46 -5.70 5.72 -4.21
N TYR A 47 -5.60 6.78 -3.42
CA TYR A 47 -6.11 8.11 -3.75
C TYR A 47 -5.11 9.17 -3.35
N ASN A 48 -5.20 10.35 -3.97
CA ASN A 48 -4.48 11.51 -3.49
C ASN A 48 -5.09 11.92 -2.13
N PRO A 49 -4.31 11.96 -1.04
CA PRO A 49 -4.85 12.25 0.30
C PRO A 49 -5.42 13.67 0.45
N LYS A 50 -5.13 14.58 -0.50
CA LYS A 50 -5.65 15.95 -0.52
C LYS A 50 -6.79 16.17 -1.53
N GLU A 51 -7.04 15.20 -2.41
CA GLU A 51 -8.07 15.27 -3.46
C GLU A 51 -8.54 13.85 -3.79
N THR A 52 -9.60 13.39 -3.13
CA THR A 52 -10.02 11.97 -3.21
C THR A 52 -10.69 11.60 -4.52
N SER A 53 -11.03 12.58 -5.38
CA SER A 53 -11.49 12.27 -6.75
C SER A 53 -10.37 11.72 -7.63
N GLU A 54 -9.12 12.12 -7.37
CA GLU A 54 -7.92 11.57 -8.00
C GLU A 54 -7.55 10.23 -7.34
N ARG A 55 -7.66 9.15 -8.11
CA ARG A 55 -7.45 7.79 -7.62
C ARG A 55 -6.78 6.90 -8.65
N PHE A 56 -6.15 5.84 -8.16
CA PHE A 56 -5.60 4.79 -8.99
C PHE A 56 -6.66 4.21 -9.93
N ASN A 57 -6.28 4.03 -11.19
CA ASN A 57 -7.11 3.47 -12.24
C ASN A 57 -6.44 2.22 -12.82
N MET A 58 -6.94 1.04 -12.44
CA MET A 58 -6.45 -0.24 -12.94
C MET A 58 -6.65 -0.39 -14.46
N PRO A 59 -7.86 -0.16 -15.02
CA PRO A 59 -8.06 -0.17 -16.47
C PRO A 59 -7.06 0.68 -17.26
N ASP A 60 -6.75 1.90 -16.80
CA ASP A 60 -5.78 2.75 -17.50
C ASP A 60 -4.34 2.22 -17.36
N THR A 61 -4.00 1.63 -16.22
CA THR A 61 -2.67 1.03 -15.98
C THR A 61 -2.42 -0.16 -16.90
N LEU A 62 -3.45 -0.94 -17.23
CA LEU A 62 -3.36 -2.12 -18.10
C LEU A 62 -3.25 -1.80 -19.60
N LYS A 63 -3.35 -0.52 -20.00
CA LYS A 63 -3.27 -0.11 -21.41
C LYS A 63 -1.83 0.02 -21.93
N ALA A 64 -0.84 -0.06 -21.04
CA ALA A 64 0.58 0.10 -21.37
C ALA A 64 1.17 -1.13 -22.09
#